data_AF-A0A1Y5DSF1-F1
#
_entry.id   AF-A0A1Y5DSF1-F1
#
_cell.length_a   1.000
_cell.length_b   1.000
_cell.length_c   1.000
_cell.angle_alpha   90.00
_cell.angle_beta   90.00
_cell.angle_gamma   90.00
#
_symmetry.space_group_name_H-M   'P 1'
#
loop_
_entity.id
_entity.type
_entity.pdbx_description
1 polymer ?
#
loop_
_entity_poly.entity_id
_entity_poly.type
_entity_poly.pdbx_seq_one_letter_code
_entity_poly.pdbx_strand_id
1 'polypeptide(L)'
;MAEEETNIEAWVKAHHDIFAEINDYNTKVISFGFVAFFAMAAFVQESAPENAFILAMASMSVAIAIFVFYEVLRIYYINKYASNTAKAIEKLPDDNLLRSVHETKVIWDVRLQKWNAAFFLPSLIFGMIAVALLFYCYWAVLLC
;
A
#
# COMPACT_ATOMS: atom_id res chain seq x y z
N MET A 1 2.03 13.71 -35.84
CA MET A 1 0.59 13.47 -35.57
C MET A 1 0.30 12.02 -35.23
N ALA A 2 0.46 11.04 -36.14
CA ALA A 2 0.18 9.63 -35.81
C ALA A 2 1.10 9.02 -34.72
N GLU A 3 2.37 9.45 -34.64
CA GLU A 3 3.36 9.01 -33.64
C GLU A 3 3.15 9.67 -32.25
N GLU A 4 2.43 10.79 -32.22
CA GLU A 4 2.19 11.58 -31.01
C GLU A 4 0.93 11.09 -30.29
N GLU A 5 -0.12 10.74 -31.05
CA GLU A 5 -1.31 10.04 -30.54
C GLU A 5 -0.95 8.68 -29.92
N THR A 6 -0.05 7.91 -30.54
CA THR A 6 0.39 6.61 -30.02
C THR A 6 1.20 6.71 -28.72
N ASN A 7 1.97 7.79 -28.53
CA ASN A 7 2.68 8.04 -27.27
C ASN A 7 1.74 8.45 -26.12
N ILE A 8 0.71 9.25 -26.41
CA ILE A 8 -0.31 9.63 -25.41
C ILE A 8 -1.13 8.41 -25.00
N GLU A 9 -1.57 7.58 -25.94
CA GLU A 9 -2.29 6.33 -25.64
C GLU A 9 -1.46 5.35 -24.81
N ALA A 10 -0.18 5.20 -25.14
CA ALA A 10 0.75 4.37 -24.36
C ALA A 10 0.91 4.89 -22.92
N TRP A 11 0.98 6.22 -22.75
CA TRP A 11 1.09 6.86 -21.44
C TRP A 11 -0.19 6.71 -20.60
N VAL A 12 -1.36 6.90 -21.23
CA VAL A 12 -2.68 6.70 -20.60
C VAL A 12 -2.87 5.24 -20.19
N LYS A 13 -2.51 4.30 -21.05
CA LYS A 13 -2.58 2.86 -20.75
C LYS A 13 -1.65 2.49 -19.59
N ALA A 14 -0.41 2.97 -19.59
CA ALA A 14 0.53 2.72 -18.50
C ALA A 14 0.02 3.28 -17.15
N HIS A 15 -0.64 4.45 -17.15
CA HIS A 15 -1.27 4.97 -15.93
C HIS A 15 -2.45 4.12 -15.49
N HIS A 16 -3.30 3.68 -16.42
CA HIS A 16 -4.45 2.83 -16.12
C HIS A 16 -4.02 1.50 -15.49
N ASP A 17 -2.97 0.87 -16.04
CA ASP A 17 -2.43 -0.39 -15.54
C ASP A 17 -1.86 -0.22 -14.11
N ILE A 18 -1.14 0.88 -13.82
CA ILE A 18 -0.64 1.20 -12.47
C ILE A 18 -1.79 1.38 -11.47
N PHE A 19 -2.86 2.08 -11.86
CA PHE A 19 -4.03 2.24 -10.99
C PHE A 19 -4.77 0.92 -10.74
N ALA A 20 -4.90 0.07 -11.77
CA ALA A 20 -5.52 -1.24 -11.63
C ALA A 20 -4.73 -2.14 -10.67
N GLU A 21 -3.39 -2.14 -10.77
CA GLU A 21 -2.51 -2.89 -9.87
C GLU A 21 -2.61 -2.39 -8.42
N ILE A 22 -2.61 -1.07 -8.21
CA ILE A 22 -2.81 -0.46 -6.87
C ILE A 22 -4.16 -0.87 -6.28
N ASN A 23 -5.21 -0.88 -7.09
CA ASN A 23 -6.56 -1.21 -6.64
C ASN A 23 -6.68 -2.71 -6.27
N ASP A 24 -6.12 -3.61 -7.07
CA ASP A 24 -6.10 -5.05 -6.78
C ASP A 24 -5.28 -5.33 -5.50
N TYR A 25 -4.12 -4.71 -5.35
CA TYR A 25 -3.31 -4.79 -4.14
C TYR A 25 -4.07 -4.35 -2.89
N ASN A 26 -4.68 -3.16 -2.92
CA ASN A 26 -5.45 -2.63 -1.79
C ASN A 26 -6.66 -3.50 -1.47
N THR A 27 -7.35 -4.00 -2.49
CA THR A 27 -8.49 -4.92 -2.32
C THR A 27 -8.07 -6.20 -1.62
N LYS A 28 -6.92 -6.78 -1.98
CA LYS A 28 -6.38 -7.98 -1.33
C LYS A 28 -5.99 -7.73 0.12
N VAL A 29 -5.30 -6.63 0.41
CA VAL A 29 -4.92 -6.27 1.79
C VAL A 29 -6.14 -6.08 2.68
N ILE A 30 -7.15 -5.36 2.18
CA ILE A 30 -8.40 -5.12 2.92
C ILE A 30 -9.17 -6.42 3.13
N SER A 31 -9.40 -7.19 2.05
CA SER A 31 -10.29 -8.36 2.06
C SER A 31 -9.68 -9.57 2.75
N PHE A 32 -8.40 -9.88 2.49
CA PHE A 32 -7.75 -11.05 3.09
C PHE A 32 -7.05 -10.74 4.41
N GLY A 33 -6.58 -9.51 4.60
CA GLY A 33 -5.91 -9.10 5.83
C GLY A 33 -6.92 -8.70 6.91
N PHE A 34 -7.51 -7.51 6.76
CA PHE A 34 -8.28 -6.89 7.84
C PHE A 34 -9.61 -7.58 8.09
N VAL A 35 -10.38 -7.88 7.04
CA VAL A 35 -11.69 -8.54 7.21
C VAL A 35 -11.54 -9.91 7.89
N ALA A 36 -10.58 -10.72 7.44
CA ALA A 36 -10.31 -12.03 8.06
C ALA A 36 -9.88 -11.91 9.52
N PHE A 37 -9.00 -10.94 9.82
CA PHE A 37 -8.56 -10.68 11.19
C PHE A 37 -9.74 -10.30 12.10
N PHE A 38 -10.57 -9.33 11.69
CA PHE A 38 -11.70 -8.90 12.52
C PHE A 38 -12.79 -9.97 12.65
N ALA A 39 -12.99 -10.81 11.62
CA ALA A 39 -13.88 -11.96 11.71
C ALA A 39 -13.38 -12.97 12.77
N MET A 40 -12.09 -13.29 12.76
CA MET A 40 -11.48 -14.15 13.78
C MET A 40 -11.53 -13.49 15.17
N ALA A 41 -11.34 -12.18 15.27
CA ALA A 41 -11.42 -11.45 16.53
C ALA A 41 -12.82 -11.49 17.13
N ALA A 42 -13.85 -11.29 16.30
CA ALA A 42 -15.24 -11.42 16.74
C ALA A 42 -15.57 -12.84 17.24
N PHE A 43 -14.99 -13.87 16.61
CA PHE A 43 -15.16 -15.25 17.04
C PHE A 43 -14.55 -15.55 18.42
N VAL A 44 -13.38 -15.01 18.72
CA VAL A 44 -12.65 -15.32 19.97
C VAL A 44 -12.94 -14.35 21.12
N GLN A 45 -13.64 -13.24 20.87
CA GLN A 45 -13.76 -12.09 21.79
C GLN A 45 -14.22 -12.44 23.22
N GLU A 46 -15.18 -13.36 23.37
CA GLU A 46 -15.80 -13.65 24.69
C GLU A 46 -14.98 -14.61 25.55
N SER A 47 -14.17 -15.47 24.92
CA SER A 47 -13.47 -16.57 25.58
C SER A 47 -11.94 -16.43 25.54
N ALA A 48 -11.42 -15.45 24.79
CA ALA A 48 -9.99 -15.24 24.64
C ALA A 48 -9.35 -14.69 25.92
N PRO A 49 -8.06 -15.01 26.18
CA PRO A 49 -7.28 -14.35 27.21
C PRO A 49 -7.23 -12.83 26.98
N GLU A 50 -7.83 -12.07 27.90
CA GLU A 50 -8.09 -10.62 27.76
C GLU A 50 -6.83 -9.83 27.35
N ASN A 51 -5.70 -10.07 28.03
CA ASN A 51 -4.45 -9.38 27.75
C ASN A 51 -3.92 -9.62 26.32
N ALA A 52 -4.02 -10.86 25.84
CA ALA A 52 -3.56 -11.22 24.49
C ALA A 52 -4.49 -10.64 23.43
N PHE A 53 -5.80 -10.66 23.67
CA PHE A 53 -6.80 -10.07 22.79
C PHE A 53 -6.65 -8.55 22.67
N ILE A 54 -6.50 -7.84 23.79
CA ILE A 54 -6.27 -6.39 23.82
C ILE A 54 -4.99 -6.04 23.06
N LEU A 55 -3.89 -6.77 23.30
CA LEU A 55 -2.62 -6.50 22.63
C LEU A 55 -2.69 -6.78 21.12
N ALA A 56 -3.46 -7.80 20.70
CA ALA A 56 -3.72 -8.08 19.29
C ALA A 56 -4.47 -6.92 18.63
N MET A 57 -5.55 -6.43 19.26
CA MET A 57 -6.36 -5.32 18.74
C MET A 57 -5.58 -4.01 18.70
N ALA A 58 -4.79 -3.71 19.74
CA ALA A 58 -3.93 -2.53 19.77
C ALA A 58 -2.88 -2.58 18.67
N SER A 59 -2.21 -3.72 18.51
CA SER A 59 -1.18 -3.91 17.47
C SER A 59 -1.78 -3.82 16.07
N MET A 60 -2.96 -4.40 15.83
CA MET A 60 -3.66 -4.27 14.53
C MET A 60 -4.08 -2.83 14.26
N SER A 61 -4.56 -2.11 15.27
CA SER A 61 -4.96 -0.70 15.13
C SER A 61 -3.75 0.17 14.72
N VAL A 62 -2.58 -0.05 15.34
CA VAL A 62 -1.34 0.64 14.96
C VAL A 62 -0.90 0.25 13.54
N ALA A 63 -0.98 -1.03 13.18
CA ALA A 63 -0.66 -1.50 11.84
C ALA A 63 -1.52 -0.82 10.77
N ILE A 64 -2.85 -0.78 10.98
CA ILE A 64 -3.80 -0.13 10.07
C ILE A 64 -3.50 1.37 9.97
N ALA A 65 -3.28 2.06 11.09
CA ALA A 65 -3.02 3.50 11.08
C ALA A 65 -1.76 3.84 10.27
N ILE A 66 -0.66 3.09 10.48
CA ILE A 66 0.59 3.28 9.74
C ILE A 66 0.39 2.93 8.26
N PHE A 67 -0.31 1.84 7.95
CA PHE A 67 -0.57 1.42 6.57
C PHE A 67 -1.41 2.44 5.80
N VAL A 68 -2.50 2.93 6.39
CA VAL A 68 -3.35 3.97 5.77
C VAL A 68 -2.56 5.25 5.55
N PHE A 69 -1.75 5.67 6.53
CA PHE A 69 -0.89 6.84 6.38
C PHE A 69 0.11 6.67 5.23
N TYR A 70 0.75 5.50 5.14
CA TYR A 70 1.64 5.15 4.04
C TYR A 70 0.94 5.17 2.67
N GLU A 71 -0.26 4.57 2.56
CA GLU A 71 -1.05 4.56 1.33
C GLU A 71 -1.46 5.97 0.89
N VAL A 72 -1.90 6.81 1.82
CA VAL A 72 -2.25 8.22 1.53
C VAL A 72 -1.03 8.98 1.02
N LEU A 73 0.12 8.84 1.66
CA LEU A 73 1.37 9.44 1.18
C LEU A 73 1.73 8.91 -0.20
N ARG A 74 1.68 7.59 -0.43
CA ARG A 74 2.00 6.98 -1.71
C ARG A 74 1.11 7.54 -2.82
N ILE A 75 -0.21 7.55 -2.63
CA ILE A 75 -1.18 8.05 -3.62
C ILE A 75 -0.98 9.54 -3.90
N TYR A 76 -0.83 10.37 -2.85
CA TYR A 76 -0.59 11.82 -3.02
C TYR A 76 0.65 12.07 -3.89
N TYR A 77 1.71 11.31 -3.65
CA TYR A 77 2.96 11.46 -4.38
C TYR A 77 2.92 10.84 -5.78
N ILE A 78 2.19 9.74 -6.02
CA ILE A 78 1.94 9.21 -7.37
C ILE A 78 1.22 10.25 -8.22
N ASN A 79 0.15 10.85 -7.69
CA ASN A 79 -0.60 11.90 -8.39
C ASN A 79 0.27 13.13 -8.68
N LYS A 80 1.12 13.53 -7.73
CA LYS A 80 2.08 14.63 -7.92
C LYS A 80 3.13 14.28 -8.98
N TYR A 81 3.64 13.05 -8.99
CA TYR A 81 4.59 12.57 -9.99
C TYR A 81 3.95 12.59 -11.38
N ALA A 82 2.78 11.98 -11.56
CA ALA A 82 2.06 11.95 -12.82
C ALA A 82 1.81 13.36 -13.37
N SER A 83 1.39 14.30 -12.51
CA SER A 83 1.17 15.71 -12.89
C SER A 83 2.47 16.43 -13.31
N ASN A 84 3.58 16.20 -12.61
CA ASN A 84 4.86 16.81 -12.95
C ASN A 84 5.44 16.23 -14.25
N THR A 85 5.30 14.91 -14.45
CA THR A 85 5.74 14.23 -15.68
C THR A 85 4.92 14.69 -16.87
N ALA A 86 3.59 14.80 -16.76
CA ALA A 86 2.73 15.33 -17.81
C ALA A 86 3.13 16.76 -18.21
N LYS A 87 3.38 17.65 -17.23
CA LYS A 87 3.84 19.03 -17.47
C LYS A 87 5.24 19.11 -18.09
N ALA A 88 6.11 18.14 -17.81
CA ALA A 88 7.45 18.08 -18.38
C ALA A 88 7.41 17.59 -19.83
N ILE A 89 6.49 16.66 -20.15
CA ILE A 89 6.26 16.16 -21.51
C ILE A 89 5.72 17.28 -22.41
N GLU A 90 4.79 18.10 -21.93
CA GLU A 90 4.22 19.23 -22.70
C GLU A 90 5.23 20.34 -23.07
N LYS A 91 6.43 20.36 -22.48
CA LYS A 91 7.37 21.50 -22.56
C LYS A 91 8.70 21.22 -23.25
N LEU A 92 8.99 19.98 -23.66
CA LEU A 92 10.30 19.61 -24.20
C LEU A 92 10.25 19.31 -25.71
N PRO A 93 11.23 19.79 -26.51
CA PRO A 93 11.46 19.28 -27.87
C PRO A 93 11.93 17.81 -27.82
N ASP A 94 11.48 17.03 -28.80
CA ASP A 94 11.37 15.55 -28.80
C ASP A 94 12.59 14.72 -28.31
N ASP A 95 13.83 15.22 -28.42
CA ASP A 95 15.03 14.39 -28.25
C ASP A 95 15.46 14.09 -26.79
N ASN A 96 14.88 14.73 -25.77
CA ASN A 96 15.33 14.58 -24.36
C ASN A 96 14.26 14.09 -23.37
N LEU A 97 13.08 13.70 -23.84
CA LEU A 97 11.94 13.24 -23.03
C LEU A 97 12.27 11.99 -22.19
N LEU A 98 13.00 11.03 -22.75
CA LEU A 98 13.30 9.76 -22.08
C LEU A 98 14.22 9.93 -20.88
N ARG A 99 15.16 10.88 -20.92
CA ARG A 99 16.13 11.12 -19.84
C ARG A 99 15.48 11.79 -18.63
N SER A 100 14.61 12.78 -18.84
CA SER A 100 13.92 13.48 -17.74
C SER A 100 12.90 12.58 -17.03
N VAL A 101 12.19 11.72 -17.77
CA VAL A 101 11.31 10.70 -17.21
C VAL A 101 12.11 9.68 -16.38
N HIS A 102 13.27 9.24 -16.89
CA HIS A 102 14.12 8.26 -16.20
C HIS A 102 14.72 8.81 -14.90
N GLU A 103 15.29 10.02 -14.92
CA GLU A 103 15.85 10.66 -13.72
C GLU A 103 14.78 10.88 -12.64
N THR A 104 13.56 11.26 -13.04
CA THR A 104 12.44 11.43 -12.10
C THR A 104 11.97 10.08 -11.53
N LYS A 105 11.98 9.00 -12.32
CA LYS A 105 11.66 7.64 -11.86
C LYS A 105 12.68 7.12 -10.83
N VAL A 106 13.97 7.39 -11.02
CA VAL A 106 15.00 6.97 -10.06
C VAL A 106 14.82 7.66 -8.70
N ILE A 107 14.52 8.97 -8.70
CA ILE A 107 14.23 9.72 -7.46
C ILE A 107 12.98 9.16 -6.77
N TRP A 108 11.97 8.81 -7.55
CA TRP A 108 10.76 8.15 -7.08
C TRP A 108 11.07 6.83 -6.37
N ASP A 109 11.79 5.93 -7.04
CA ASP A 109 12.10 4.60 -6.53
C ASP A 109 12.89 4.65 -5.21
N VAL A 110 13.89 5.54 -5.12
CA VAL A 110 14.69 5.72 -3.90
C VAL A 110 13.83 6.25 -2.74
N ARG A 111 12.91 7.18 -3.02
CA ARG A 111 12.05 7.76 -1.98
C ARG A 111 10.97 6.77 -1.54
N LEU A 112 10.43 5.99 -2.48
CA LEU A 112 9.49 4.91 -2.20
C LEU A 112 10.14 3.84 -1.34
N GLN A 113 11.37 3.41 -1.64
CA GLN A 113 12.12 2.46 -0.79
C GLN A 113 12.27 2.97 0.65
N LYS A 114 12.59 4.25 0.83
CA LYS A 114 12.69 4.86 2.18
C LYS A 114 11.36 4.84 2.91
N TRP A 115 10.25 5.14 2.24
CA TRP A 115 8.93 5.09 2.86
C TRP A 115 8.46 3.67 3.13
N ASN A 116 8.82 2.71 2.28
CA ASN A 116 8.56 1.31 2.52
C ASN A 116 9.25 0.86 3.81
N ALA A 117 10.52 1.23 3.99
CA ALA A 117 11.26 0.92 5.21
C ALA A 117 10.68 1.65 6.45
N ALA A 118 10.27 2.91 6.30
CA ALA A 118 9.85 3.75 7.42
C ALA A 118 8.39 3.52 7.88
N PHE A 119 7.50 3.09 7.00
CA PHE A 119 6.07 2.96 7.31
C PHE A 119 5.51 1.59 6.96
N PHE A 120 5.74 1.11 5.73
CA PHE A 120 5.20 -0.17 5.30
C PHE A 120 5.74 -1.34 6.14
N LEU A 121 7.06 -1.42 6.35
CA LEU A 121 7.66 -2.49 7.12
C LEU A 121 7.22 -2.49 8.60
N PRO A 122 7.20 -1.36 9.33
CA PRO A 122 6.58 -1.30 10.65
C PRO A 122 5.12 -1.75 10.66
N SER A 123 4.30 -1.32 9.69
CA SER A 123 2.89 -1.74 9.62
C SER A 123 2.75 -3.26 9.49
N LEU A 124 3.60 -3.89 8.69
CA LEU A 124 3.65 -5.35 8.55
C LEU A 124 4.08 -6.02 9.85
N ILE A 125 5.10 -5.49 10.54
CA ILE A 125 5.57 -6.06 11.82
C ILE A 125 4.44 -6.05 12.85
N PHE A 126 3.78 -4.90 13.04
CA PHE A 126 2.64 -4.80 13.96
C PHE A 126 1.47 -5.69 13.54
N GLY A 127 1.19 -5.78 12.23
CA GLY A 127 0.15 -6.66 11.70
C GLY A 127 0.44 -8.14 11.97
N MET A 128 1.69 -8.57 11.78
CA MET A 128 2.13 -9.95 12.06
C MET A 128 2.05 -10.27 13.55
N ILE A 129 2.44 -9.34 14.43
CA ILE A 129 2.30 -9.49 15.89
C ILE A 129 0.82 -9.64 16.25
N ALA A 130 -0.05 -8.80 15.70
CA ALA A 130 -1.48 -8.87 15.94
C ALA A 130 -2.07 -10.22 15.51
N VAL A 131 -1.75 -10.68 14.29
CA VAL A 131 -2.20 -11.96 13.77
C VAL A 131 -1.70 -13.12 14.65
N ALA A 132 -0.43 -13.13 15.03
CA ALA A 132 0.12 -14.17 15.90
C ALA A 132 -0.59 -14.24 17.27
N LEU A 133 -0.84 -13.09 17.88
CA LEU A 133 -1.60 -13.01 19.14
C LEU A 133 -3.04 -13.48 18.97
N LEU A 134 -3.68 -13.17 17.84
CA LEU A 134 -5.04 -13.60 17.57
C LEU A 134 -5.14 -15.10 17.31
N PHE A 135 -4.18 -15.68 16.60
CA PHE A 135 -4.05 -17.14 16.45
C PHE A 135 -3.84 -17.81 17.80
N TYR A 136 -3.01 -17.24 18.67
CA TYR A 136 -2.86 -17.72 20.04
C TYR A 136 -4.21 -17.71 20.80
N CYS A 137 -4.96 -16.60 20.72
CA CYS A 137 -6.30 -16.52 21.31
C CYS A 137 -7.25 -17.59 20.75
N TYR A 138 -7.24 -17.79 19.43
CA TYR A 138 -8.07 -18.80 18.78
C TYR A 138 -7.78 -20.22 19.26
N TRP A 139 -6.50 -20.60 19.34
CA TRP A 139 -6.12 -21.91 19.86
C TRP A 139 -6.41 -22.05 21.35
N ALA A 140 -6.24 -20.99 22.14
CA ALA A 140 -6.62 -21.00 23.54
C ALA A 140 -8.12 -21.25 23.73
N VAL A 141 -8.98 -20.66 22.89
CA VAL A 141 -10.43 -20.91 22.91
C VAL A 141 -10.80 -22.32 22.44
N LEU A 142 -10.08 -22.90 21.48
CA LEU A 142 -10.38 -24.25 20.98
C LEU A 142 -9.92 -25.38 21.90
N LEU A 143 -8.86 -25.15 22.69
CA LEU A 143 -8.23 -26.18 23.51
C LEU A 143 -8.69 -26.14 24.98
N CYS A 144 -9.49 -25.14 25.37
CA CYS A 144 -10.11 -25.00 26.68
C CYS A 144 -11.60 -25.27 26.61
#